data_AF-A0A2P2CYI3-F1
#
_entry.id   AF-A0A2P2CYI3-F1
#
_cell.length_a   1.000
_cell.length_b   1.000
_cell.length_c   1.000
_cell.angle_alpha   90.00
_cell.angle_beta   90.00
_cell.angle_gamma   90.00
#
_symmetry.space_group_name_H-M   'P 1'
#
loop_
_entity.id
_entity.type
_entity.pdbx_description
1 polymer ?
#
loop_
_entity_poly.entity_id
_entity_poly.type
_entity_poly.pdbx_seq_one_letter_code
_entity_poly.pdbx_strand_id
1 'polypeptide(L)'
;MSGVPSLEDTVRSFLETIPEGAPSSEKEMPSLLLEFSQLLFEEPGNSSEKLLISDLSAFELDEFLNFYLEDMFPDDAKIRDKGKTFLKKFRKFLDKRSLLKREQEEEWKEFFKENEIR
;
A
#
# COMPACT_ATOMS: atom_id res chain seq x y z
N MET A 1 -9.16 22.25 4.68
CA MET A 1 -9.54 21.21 3.69
C MET A 1 -9.38 19.90 4.43
N SER A 2 -10.49 19.28 4.81
CA SER A 2 -10.51 18.14 5.74
C SER A 2 -11.26 17.01 5.04
N GLY A 3 -10.55 16.26 4.21
CA GLY A 3 -11.03 15.05 3.56
C GLY A 3 -9.94 13.99 3.67
N VAL A 4 -10.33 12.72 3.74
CA VAL A 4 -9.40 11.59 3.66
C VAL A 4 -8.60 11.73 2.36
N PRO A 5 -7.26 11.71 2.38
CA PRO A 5 -6.47 11.89 1.17
C PRO A 5 -6.70 10.73 0.20
N SER A 6 -6.60 11.04 -1.10
CA SER A 6 -6.59 10.00 -2.12
C SER A 6 -5.40 9.07 -1.92
N LEU A 7 -5.53 7.82 -2.34
CA LEU A 7 -4.44 6.85 -2.31
C LEU A 7 -3.25 7.35 -3.13
N GLU A 8 -3.51 7.95 -4.29
CA GLU A 8 -2.47 8.52 -5.17
C GLU A 8 -1.69 9.65 -4.46
N ASP A 9 -2.39 10.62 -3.86
CA ASP A 9 -1.74 11.73 -3.14
C ASP A 9 -0.98 11.22 -1.91
N THR A 10 -1.50 10.18 -1.26
CA THR A 10 -0.87 9.54 -0.09
C THR A 10 0.42 8.84 -0.49
N VAL A 11 0.41 8.07 -1.57
CA VAL A 11 1.60 7.39 -2.12
C VAL A 11 2.62 8.41 -2.61
N ARG A 12 2.19 9.46 -3.31
CA ARG A 12 3.08 10.56 -3.73
C ARG A 12 3.76 11.21 -2.53
N SER A 13 2.99 11.53 -1.49
CA SER A 13 3.52 12.09 -0.25
C SER A 13 4.47 11.13 0.48
N PHE A 14 4.24 9.83 0.39
CA PHE A 14 5.15 8.82 0.94
C PHE A 14 6.47 8.78 0.15
N LEU A 15 6.41 8.79 -1.18
CA LEU A 15 7.60 8.78 -2.05
C LEU A 15 8.50 9.99 -1.80
N GLU A 16 7.93 11.17 -1.50
CA GLU A 16 8.69 12.37 -1.11
C GLU A 16 9.48 12.19 0.20
N THR A 17 9.13 11.22 1.03
CA THR A 17 9.90 10.90 2.26
C THR A 17 11.10 9.99 2.00
N ILE A 18 11.20 9.41 0.81
CA ILE A 18 12.27 8.47 0.45
C ILE A 18 13.51 9.27 -0.02
N PRO A 19 14.68 9.06 0.59
CA PRO A 19 15.91 9.74 0.17
C PRO A 19 16.27 9.46 -1.29
N GLU A 20 16.91 10.43 -1.96
CA GLU A 20 17.24 10.36 -3.38
C GLU A 20 18.09 9.13 -3.75
N GLY A 21 18.97 8.69 -2.84
CA GLY A 21 19.83 7.50 -2.97
C GLY A 21 19.28 6.19 -2.38
N ALA A 22 18.00 6.12 -2.02
CA ALA A 22 17.39 4.88 -1.54
C ALA A 22 17.37 3.80 -2.65
N PRO A 23 17.37 2.49 -2.28
CA PRO A 23 17.26 1.40 -3.24
C PRO A 23 16.02 1.56 -4.15
N SER A 24 16.14 1.18 -5.43
CA SER A 24 15.04 1.27 -6.40
C SER A 24 13.78 0.53 -5.92
N SER A 25 13.95 -0.59 -5.24
CA SER A 25 12.84 -1.37 -4.65
C SER A 25 12.01 -0.58 -3.65
N GLU A 26 12.57 0.43 -2.98
CA GLU A 26 11.80 1.29 -2.06
C GLU A 26 10.86 2.25 -2.81
N LYS A 27 11.21 2.60 -4.05
CA LYS A 27 10.43 3.49 -4.92
C LYS A 27 9.43 2.72 -5.80
N GLU A 28 9.70 1.44 -6.06
CA GLU A 28 8.88 0.56 -6.90
C GLU A 28 7.62 0.06 -6.17
N MET A 29 7.76 -0.39 -4.92
CA MET A 29 6.64 -0.96 -4.15
C MET A 29 5.42 -0.04 -3.98
N PRO A 30 5.59 1.28 -3.73
CA PRO A 30 4.45 2.19 -3.67
C PRO A 30 3.72 2.32 -5.00
N SER A 31 4.45 2.26 -6.13
CA SER A 31 3.85 2.28 -7.47
C SER A 31 3.06 0.99 -7.75
N LEU A 32 3.62 -0.17 -7.38
CA LEU A 32 2.92 -1.46 -7.51
C LEU A 32 1.63 -1.50 -6.70
N LEU A 33 1.62 -0.90 -5.50
CA LEU A 33 0.38 -0.79 -4.72
C LEU A 33 -0.68 0.05 -5.45
N LEU A 34 -0.28 1.16 -6.10
CA LEU A 34 -1.21 1.98 -6.90
C LEU A 34 -1.75 1.21 -8.09
N GLU A 35 -0.90 0.53 -8.84
CA GLU A 35 -1.29 -0.28 -10.00
C GLU A 35 -2.27 -1.39 -9.58
N PHE A 36 -1.95 -2.13 -8.52
CA PHE A 36 -2.85 -3.13 -7.95
C PHE A 36 -4.21 -2.52 -7.55
N SER A 37 -4.20 -1.37 -6.87
CA SER A 37 -5.44 -0.73 -6.43
C SER A 37 -6.27 -0.24 -7.62
N GLN A 38 -5.64 0.29 -8.66
CA GLN A 38 -6.35 0.64 -9.90
C GLN A 38 -6.98 -0.60 -10.53
N LEU A 39 -6.25 -1.71 -10.66
CA LEU A 39 -6.80 -2.95 -11.21
C LEU A 39 -7.98 -3.51 -10.40
N LEU A 40 -7.94 -3.37 -9.09
CA LEU A 40 -8.98 -3.91 -8.20
C LEU A 40 -10.27 -3.07 -8.23
N PHE A 41 -10.13 -1.75 -8.35
CA PHE A 41 -11.25 -0.82 -8.18
C PHE A 41 -11.66 -0.06 -9.45
N GLU A 42 -10.91 -0.17 -10.56
CA GLU A 42 -11.36 0.35 -11.86
C GLU A 42 -12.48 -0.51 -12.42
N GLU A 43 -13.71 0.01 -12.39
CA GLU A 43 -14.80 -0.55 -13.18
C GLU A 43 -14.68 -0.13 -14.66
N PRO A 44 -14.97 -1.03 -15.62
CA PRO A 44 -15.04 -0.68 -17.03
C PRO A 44 -16.17 0.31 -17.28
N GLY A 45 -15.81 1.60 -17.41
CA GLY A 45 -16.73 2.70 -17.71
C GLY A 45 -16.78 3.83 -16.68
N ASN A 46 -16.08 3.70 -15.54
CA ASN A 46 -16.11 4.71 -14.48
C ASN A 46 -14.71 5.01 -13.93
N SER A 47 -13.86 5.64 -14.74
CA SER A 47 -12.48 6.00 -14.39
C SER A 47 -12.35 7.28 -13.54
N SER A 48 -13.43 7.72 -12.86
CA SER A 48 -13.48 9.04 -12.22
C SER A 48 -13.47 9.02 -10.69
N GLU A 49 -13.70 7.87 -10.05
CA GLU A 49 -13.75 7.80 -8.61
C GLU A 49 -12.34 7.69 -8.03
N LYS A 50 -11.96 8.70 -7.25
CA LYS A 50 -10.64 8.74 -6.61
C LYS A 50 -10.61 7.74 -5.47
N LEU A 51 -9.78 6.71 -5.61
CA LEU A 51 -9.46 5.78 -4.52
C LEU A 51 -8.93 6.52 -3.32
N LEU A 52 -9.46 6.20 -2.15
CA LEU A 52 -9.07 6.74 -0.86
C LEU A 52 -8.17 5.74 -0.14
N ILE A 53 -7.32 6.24 0.75
CA ILE A 53 -6.54 5.36 1.63
C ILE A 53 -7.45 4.48 2.51
N SER A 54 -8.66 4.94 2.81
CA SER A 54 -9.65 4.18 3.59
C SER A 54 -10.25 2.99 2.86
N ASP A 55 -10.03 2.89 1.55
CA ASP A 55 -10.56 1.80 0.73
C ASP A 55 -9.62 0.57 0.76
N LEU A 56 -8.40 0.74 1.28
CA LEU A 56 -7.46 -0.37 1.52
C LEU A 56 -7.68 -0.97 2.90
N SER A 57 -8.47 -2.04 2.97
CA SER A 57 -8.61 -2.85 4.18
C SER A 57 -7.46 -3.84 4.33
N ALA A 58 -7.49 -4.64 5.40
CA ALA A 58 -6.57 -5.76 5.56
C ALA A 58 -6.62 -6.76 4.40
N PHE A 59 -7.80 -6.94 3.78
CA PHE A 59 -7.98 -7.86 2.66
C PHE A 59 -7.18 -7.42 1.44
N GLU A 60 -7.29 -6.16 1.01
CA GLU A 60 -6.53 -5.65 -0.13
C GLU A 60 -5.02 -5.70 0.10
N LEU A 61 -4.57 -5.49 1.34
CA LEU A 61 -3.15 -5.63 1.67
C LEU A 61 -2.66 -7.08 1.59
N ASP A 62 -3.51 -8.04 1.95
CA ASP A 62 -3.19 -9.47 1.84
C ASP A 62 -3.17 -9.93 0.38
N GLU A 63 -4.17 -9.55 -0.40
CA GLU A 63 -4.22 -9.77 -1.85
C GLU A 63 -3.00 -9.17 -2.55
N PHE A 64 -2.62 -7.94 -2.20
CA PHE A 64 -1.42 -7.31 -2.73
C PHE A 64 -0.16 -8.12 -2.38
N LEU A 65 0.02 -8.48 -1.11
CA LEU A 65 1.26 -9.06 -0.62
C LEU A 65 1.45 -10.52 -1.01
N ASN A 66 0.39 -11.32 -0.94
CA ASN A 66 0.46 -12.78 -1.04
C ASN A 66 0.02 -13.31 -2.40
N PHE A 67 -0.64 -12.49 -3.23
CA PHE A 67 -1.10 -12.91 -4.56
C PHE A 67 -0.51 -12.01 -5.65
N TYR A 68 -0.85 -10.72 -5.67
CA TYR A 68 -0.43 -9.82 -6.74
C TYR A 68 1.09 -9.76 -6.92
N LEU A 69 1.86 -9.58 -5.83
CA LEU A 69 3.31 -9.52 -5.93
C LEU A 69 3.93 -10.85 -6.38
N GLU A 70 3.41 -11.98 -5.94
CA GLU A 70 3.94 -13.30 -6.31
C GLU A 70 3.61 -13.65 -7.76
N ASP A 71 2.41 -13.32 -8.22
CA ASP A 71 1.94 -13.57 -9.58
C ASP A 71 2.65 -12.68 -10.62
N MET A 72 2.88 -11.41 -10.29
CA MET A 72 3.53 -10.46 -11.20
C MET A 72 5.05 -10.59 -11.24
N PHE A 73 5.66 -11.14 -10.18
CA PHE A 73 7.12 -11.29 -10.07
C PHE A 73 7.51 -12.71 -9.62
N PRO A 74 7.12 -13.75 -10.37
CA PRO A 74 7.35 -15.14 -9.97
C PRO A 74 8.83 -15.51 -9.87
N ASP A 75 9.71 -14.79 -10.58
CA ASP A 75 11.16 -15.01 -10.58
C ASP A 75 11.89 -14.27 -9.44
N ASP A 76 11.23 -13.34 -8.74
CA ASP A 76 11.83 -12.60 -7.62
C ASP A 76 11.45 -13.24 -6.28
N ALA A 77 12.26 -14.20 -5.85
CA ALA A 77 12.08 -14.90 -4.56
C ALA A 77 12.08 -13.98 -3.33
N LYS A 78 12.42 -12.69 -3.46
CA LYS A 78 12.40 -11.70 -2.37
C LYS A 78 11.30 -10.65 -2.53
N ILE A 79 10.42 -10.75 -3.54
CA ILE A 79 9.38 -9.74 -3.80
C ILE A 79 8.48 -9.54 -2.59
N ARG A 80 8.06 -10.63 -1.95
CA ARG A 80 7.22 -10.60 -0.75
C ARG A 80 7.93 -9.91 0.42
N ASP A 81 9.22 -10.16 0.63
CA ASP A 81 10.00 -9.50 1.69
C ASP A 81 10.17 -7.99 1.43
N LYS A 82 10.31 -7.58 0.17
CA LYS A 82 10.29 -6.18 -0.24
C LYS A 82 8.92 -5.56 0.05
N GLY A 83 7.83 -6.26 -0.27
CA GLY A 83 6.45 -5.88 0.05
C GLY A 83 6.24 -5.67 1.54
N LYS A 84 6.64 -6.64 2.38
CA LYS A 84 6.57 -6.52 3.86
C LYS A 84 7.35 -5.29 4.36
N THR A 85 8.55 -5.07 3.84
CA THR A 85 9.39 -3.93 4.20
C THR A 85 8.72 -2.60 3.84
N PHE A 86 8.13 -2.53 2.65
CA PHE A 86 7.35 -1.38 2.20
C PHE A 86 6.13 -1.15 3.10
N LEU A 87 5.27 -2.15 3.30
CA LEU A 87 4.04 -2.04 4.10
C LEU A 87 4.34 -1.58 5.53
N LYS A 88 5.43 -2.07 6.14
CA LYS A 88 5.93 -1.57 7.43
C LYS A 88 6.25 -0.09 7.42
N LYS A 89 6.98 0.40 6.41
CA LYS A 89 7.34 1.82 6.31
C LYS A 89 6.11 2.68 5.99
N PHE A 90 5.24 2.19 5.12
CA PHE A 90 4.03 2.87 4.69
C PHE A 90 3.06 3.05 5.86
N ARG A 91 2.76 1.98 6.61
CA ARG A 91 1.94 2.07 7.83
C ARG A 91 2.49 3.09 8.83
N LYS A 92 3.81 3.06 9.11
CA LYS A 92 4.44 4.05 10.00
C LYS A 92 4.28 5.49 9.50
N PHE A 93 4.28 5.69 8.19
CA PHE A 93 4.03 7.01 7.60
C PHE A 93 2.57 7.44 7.80
N LEU A 94 1.61 6.54 7.56
CA LEU A 94 0.18 6.82 7.75
C LEU A 94 -0.16 7.12 9.22
N ASP A 95 0.40 6.34 10.16
CA ASP A 95 0.23 6.54 11.61
C ASP A 95 0.73 7.94 12.03
N LYS A 96 1.93 8.34 11.57
CA LYS A 96 2.51 9.67 11.87
C LYS A 96 1.69 10.83 11.33
N ARG A 97 0.91 10.59 10.28
CA ARG A 97 0.05 11.58 9.62
C ARG A 97 -1.41 11.47 10.06
N SER A 98 -1.74 10.50 10.93
CA SER A 98 -3.10 10.20 11.39
C SER A 98 -4.09 10.01 10.23
N LEU A 99 -3.68 9.24 9.22
CA LEU A 99 -4.45 9.03 7.99
C LEU A 99 -5.35 7.78 8.03
N LEU A 100 -5.16 6.89 9.00
CA LEU A 100 -5.97 5.69 9.18
C LEU A 100 -7.13 5.97 10.14
N LYS A 101 -8.29 5.37 9.85
CA LYS A 101 -9.39 5.29 10.81
C LYS A 101 -9.09 4.19 11.84
N ARG A 102 -9.65 4.31 13.04
CA ARG A 102 -9.41 3.34 14.12
C ARG A 102 -9.74 1.89 13.73
N GLU A 103 -10.86 1.67 13.04
CA GLU A 103 -11.27 0.33 12.57
C GLU A 103 -10.22 -0.24 11.59
N GLN A 104 -9.82 0.56 10.61
CA GLN A 104 -8.76 0.21 9.66
C GLN A 104 -7.42 -0.06 10.34
N GLU A 105 -7.04 0.70 11.38
CA GLU A 105 -5.83 0.43 12.17
C GLU A 105 -5.89 -0.92 12.90
N GLU A 106 -7.06 -1.32 13.39
CA GLU A 106 -7.25 -2.60 14.09
C GLU A 106 -7.17 -3.77 13.12
N GLU A 107 -7.84 -3.70 11.96
CA GLU A 107 -7.73 -4.68 10.88
C GLU A 107 -6.29 -4.82 10.38
N TRP A 108 -5.61 -3.70 10.11
CA TRP A 108 -4.23 -3.72 9.67
C TRP A 108 -3.31 -4.32 10.75
N LYS A 109 -3.56 -4.10 12.05
CA LYS A 109 -2.74 -4.75 13.09
C LYS A 109 -2.83 -6.28 13.02
N GLU A 110 -4.00 -6.82 12.72
CA GLU A 110 -4.19 -8.27 12.55
C GLU A 110 -3.45 -8.78 11.31
N PHE A 111 -3.65 -8.14 10.16
CA PHE A 111 -2.92 -8.46 8.93
C PHE A 111 -1.39 -8.44 9.10
N PHE A 112 -0.84 -7.39 9.73
CA PHE A 112 0.61 -7.28 9.97
C PHE A 112 1.12 -8.38 10.91
N LYS A 113 0.30 -8.80 11.87
CA LYS A 113 0.64 -9.89 12.79
C LYS A 113 0.66 -11.23 12.06
N GLU A 114 -0.36 -11.51 11.25
CA GLU A 114 -0.48 -12.76 10.48
C GLU A 114 0.63 -12.91 9.43
N ASN A 115 1.02 -11.81 8.79
CA ASN A 115 2.08 -11.80 7.77
C ASN A 115 3.49 -11.60 8.35
N GLU A 116 3.64 -11.64 9.68
CA GLU A 116 4.91 -11.48 10.41
C GLU A 116 5.65 -10.17 10.11
N ILE A 117 4.89 -9.11 9.82
CA ILE A 117 5.41 -7.76 9.55
C ILE A 117 5.60 -7.03 10.88
N ARG A 118 6.79 -7.16 11.46
CA ARG A 118 7.19 -6.51 12.73
C ARG A 118 7.91 -5.21 12.49
#